data_AF-A0A3M1VV54-F1
#
_entry.id   AF-A0A3M1VV54-F1
#
_cell.length_a   1.000
_cell.length_b   1.000
_cell.length_c   1.000
_cell.angle_alpha   90.00
_cell.angle_beta   90.00
_cell.angle_gamma   90.00
#
_symmetry.space_group_name_H-M   'P 1'
#
loop_
_entity.id
_entity.type
_entity.pdbx_description
1 polymer ?
#
loop_
_entity_poly.entity_id
_entity_poly.type
_entity_poly.pdbx_seq_one_letter_code
_entity_poly.pdbx_strand_id
1 'polypeptide(L)'
;LALRTALEMESEQRAVEGAMVAALDAARAAVRAGVPDVRMISLESFDEMPVMRTTQGREEFEEARKEGIVFHTQRGARRFLGDGGRVRAVELIGVKRTYDEQGRFHPIYDESIHEVMDTDTVILAIGQQADLSFLKPEDGVEITPQGTIKVDPETLATTAPGVFAGGDVAFGPRNLIQAVANGKRAALSIDDYLRGVTERPVVHLSVEKIPTRRYVMPEGYEKRRRQPPPTISLDRRTGISEVEVGYDEVEARQQAERCLACHIQTIYDPDKCVLCNRCVDVCPEYCLKLVPLDDLDVDPEIKEAIIAARGLSLDQPLSAMIKDDEKCIRCGLCAIRCPTDAMTMEVFYYEEREALAGGDARALPV
;
A
#
# COMPACT_ATOMS: atom_id res chain seq x y z
N LEU A 1 -24.68 -7.28 12.50
CA LEU A 1 -23.78 -6.85 13.60
C LEU A 1 -22.39 -7.44 13.36
N ALA A 2 -21.39 -6.65 12.96
CA ALA A 2 -20.03 -7.18 12.74
C ALA A 2 -19.20 -7.06 14.03
N LEU A 3 -18.59 -8.16 14.48
CA LEU A 3 -17.77 -8.20 15.70
C LEU A 3 -16.39 -8.77 15.41
N ARG A 4 -15.35 -8.00 15.72
CA ARG A 4 -13.95 -8.38 15.56
C ARG A 4 -13.40 -8.88 16.89
N THR A 5 -13.31 -10.19 17.05
CA THR A 5 -12.43 -10.84 18.04
C THR A 5 -11.12 -11.17 17.32
N ALA A 6 -10.02 -10.56 17.73
CA ALA A 6 -8.73 -10.81 17.09
C ALA A 6 -8.09 -12.10 17.63
N LEU A 7 -7.44 -12.81 16.71
CA LEU A 7 -6.48 -13.88 16.93
C LEU A 7 -5.22 -13.33 17.63
N GLU A 8 -4.67 -14.10 18.56
CA GLU A 8 -3.29 -13.91 19.03
C GLU A 8 -2.36 -14.04 17.81
N MET A 9 -1.69 -12.95 17.44
CA MET A 9 -0.65 -12.96 16.41
C MET A 9 0.61 -12.32 16.98
N GLU A 10 1.58 -13.15 17.31
CA GLU A 10 2.93 -12.70 17.59
C GLU A 10 3.57 -12.22 16.26
N SER A 11 3.82 -10.92 16.20
CA SER A 11 4.69 -10.16 15.27
C SER A 11 4.11 -9.64 13.93
N GLU A 12 4.53 -8.39 13.68
CA GLU A 12 4.48 -7.54 12.47
C GLU A 12 3.13 -7.29 11.76
N GLN A 13 2.35 -6.38 12.35
CA GLN A 13 1.71 -5.17 11.78
C GLN A 13 0.88 -5.23 10.46
N ARG A 14 0.82 -6.34 9.72
CA ARG A 14 0.24 -6.41 8.37
C ARG A 14 -1.10 -7.13 8.29
N ALA A 15 -1.43 -8.01 9.24
CA ALA A 15 -2.70 -8.76 9.23
C ALA A 15 -3.93 -7.93 9.66
N VAL A 16 -3.72 -6.73 10.23
CA VAL A 16 -4.76 -5.96 10.89
C VAL A 16 -5.58 -5.10 9.91
N GLU A 17 -5.07 -4.82 8.71
CA GLU A 17 -5.78 -3.99 7.71
C GLU A 17 -6.96 -4.73 7.05
N GLY A 18 -6.81 -6.01 6.70
CA GLY A 18 -7.83 -6.77 5.97
C GLY A 18 -9.12 -7.07 6.77
N ALA A 19 -9.00 -7.36 8.07
CA ALA A 19 -10.15 -7.79 8.87
C ALA A 19 -11.20 -6.68 9.13
N MET A 20 -10.80 -5.40 9.10
CA MET A 20 -11.76 -4.31 9.30
C MET A 20 -12.45 -3.86 8.01
N VAL A 21 -11.81 -4.07 6.85
CA VAL A 21 -12.48 -3.93 5.54
C VAL A 21 -13.62 -4.95 5.45
N ALA A 22 -13.36 -6.21 5.80
CA ALA A 22 -14.39 -7.26 5.84
C ALA A 22 -15.57 -6.92 6.78
N ALA A 23 -15.31 -6.26 7.91
CA ALA A 23 -16.37 -5.83 8.84
C ALA A 23 -17.26 -4.73 8.25
N LEU A 24 -16.65 -3.73 7.59
CA LEU A 24 -17.38 -2.68 6.87
C LEU A 24 -18.20 -3.26 5.71
N ASP A 25 -17.61 -4.16 4.93
CA ASP A 25 -18.29 -4.82 3.80
C ASP A 25 -19.51 -5.61 4.28
N ALA A 26 -19.35 -6.41 5.35
CA ALA A 26 -20.45 -7.16 5.94
C ALA A 26 -21.56 -6.24 6.48
N ALA A 27 -21.19 -5.13 7.14
CA ALA A 27 -22.15 -4.17 7.66
C ALA A 27 -22.94 -3.48 6.53
N ARG A 28 -22.25 -3.00 5.50
CA ARG A 28 -22.89 -2.35 4.34
C ARG A 28 -23.74 -3.33 3.54
N ALA A 29 -23.28 -4.56 3.36
CA ALA A 29 -24.07 -5.62 2.74
C ALA A 29 -25.37 -5.89 3.53
N ALA A 30 -25.30 -5.90 4.87
CA ALA A 30 -26.49 -6.06 5.70
C ALA A 30 -27.48 -4.89 5.55
N VAL A 31 -27.00 -3.64 5.55
CA VAL A 31 -27.84 -2.46 5.30
C VAL A 31 -28.53 -2.58 3.94
N ARG A 32 -27.77 -2.90 2.89
CA ARG A 32 -28.27 -3.02 1.52
C ARG A 32 -29.21 -4.20 1.31
N ALA A 33 -29.11 -5.24 2.14
CA ALA A 33 -30.05 -6.36 2.21
C ALA A 33 -31.37 -5.99 2.93
N GLY A 34 -31.50 -4.76 3.43
CA GLY A 34 -32.71 -4.24 4.06
C GLY A 34 -32.73 -4.36 5.59
N VAL A 35 -31.58 -4.61 6.23
CA VAL A 35 -31.49 -4.60 7.70
C VAL A 35 -31.56 -3.16 8.19
N PRO A 36 -32.58 -2.78 8.99
CA PRO A 36 -32.82 -1.38 9.35
C PRO A 36 -31.89 -0.84 10.45
N ASP A 37 -31.32 -1.72 11.27
CA ASP A 37 -30.42 -1.36 12.37
C ASP A 37 -29.15 -2.22 12.29
N VAL A 38 -28.10 -1.63 11.71
CA VAL A 38 -26.79 -2.26 11.60
C VAL A 38 -25.80 -1.50 12.46
N ARG A 39 -25.27 -2.20 13.44
CA ARG A 39 -24.25 -1.69 14.36
C ARG A 39 -22.95 -2.46 14.21
N MET A 40 -21.84 -1.75 14.30
CA MET A 40 -20.50 -2.33 14.26
C MET A 40 -19.77 -2.06 15.57
N ILE A 41 -19.12 -3.10 16.10
CA ILE A 41 -18.38 -3.05 17.35
C ILE A 41 -16.90 -3.17 17.03
N SER A 42 -16.10 -2.24 17.53
CA SER A 42 -14.64 -2.22 17.36
C SER A 42 -13.95 -2.10 18.71
N LEU A 43 -12.84 -2.83 18.86
CA LEU A 43 -11.96 -2.71 20.03
C LEU A 43 -11.21 -1.36 19.99
N GLU A 44 -10.85 -0.93 18.80
CA GLU A 44 -10.15 0.31 18.51
C GLU A 44 -11.02 1.54 18.79
N SER A 45 -10.37 2.64 19.16
CA SER A 45 -10.95 3.97 19.03
C SER A 45 -11.07 4.36 17.55
N PHE A 46 -11.83 5.42 17.25
CA PHE A 46 -11.96 5.91 15.88
C PHE A 46 -10.60 6.23 15.23
N ASP A 47 -9.63 6.77 15.97
CA ASP A 47 -8.34 7.14 15.38
C ASP A 47 -7.40 5.93 15.18
N GLU A 48 -7.58 4.87 15.97
CA GLU A 48 -6.76 3.66 15.92
C GLU A 48 -7.28 2.62 14.93
N MET A 49 -8.51 2.78 14.45
CA MET A 49 -9.15 1.95 13.45
C MET A 49 -8.26 1.80 12.21
N PRO A 50 -7.93 0.56 11.77
CA PRO A 50 -7.10 0.31 10.59
C PRO A 50 -7.52 1.04 9.30
N VAL A 51 -8.83 1.21 9.06
CA VAL A 51 -9.37 1.92 7.89
C VAL A 51 -8.99 3.40 7.90
N MET A 52 -8.67 3.97 9.07
CA MET A 52 -8.20 5.35 9.16
C MET A 52 -6.75 5.52 8.73
N ARG A 53 -6.01 4.45 8.44
CA ARG A 53 -4.61 4.51 8.00
C ARG A 53 -4.47 4.80 6.51
N THR A 54 -5.47 4.46 5.71
CA THR A 54 -5.42 4.60 4.25
C THR A 54 -6.50 5.56 3.76
N THR A 55 -6.24 6.26 2.64
CA THR A 55 -7.24 7.13 2.02
C THR A 55 -8.50 6.36 1.63
N GLN A 56 -8.33 5.16 1.05
CA GLN A 56 -9.45 4.30 0.68
C GLN A 56 -10.27 3.88 1.91
N GLY A 57 -9.61 3.42 2.99
CA GLY A 57 -10.33 3.00 4.19
C GLY A 57 -11.13 4.13 4.83
N ARG A 58 -10.62 5.37 4.81
CA ARG A 58 -11.36 6.56 5.27
C ARG A 58 -12.60 6.82 4.42
N GLU A 59 -12.47 6.69 3.09
CA GLU A 59 -13.60 6.82 2.17
C GLU A 59 -14.68 5.76 2.45
N GLU A 60 -14.29 4.51 2.61
CA GLU A 60 -15.20 3.40 2.95
C GLU A 60 -15.89 3.61 4.30
N PHE A 61 -15.15 4.09 5.30
CA PHE A 61 -15.69 4.42 6.61
C PHE A 61 -16.74 5.54 6.54
N GLU A 62 -16.47 6.61 5.79
CA GLU A 62 -17.43 7.70 5.60
C GLU A 62 -18.67 7.24 4.82
N GLU A 63 -18.52 6.41 3.78
CA GLU A 63 -19.66 5.85 3.05
C GLU A 63 -20.50 4.91 3.93
N ALA A 64 -19.87 4.10 4.80
CA ALA A 64 -20.57 3.28 5.77
C ALA A 64 -21.40 4.12 6.76
N ARG A 65 -20.87 5.25 7.22
CA ARG A 65 -21.60 6.20 8.07
C ARG A 65 -22.77 6.85 7.34
N LYS A 66 -22.60 7.25 6.07
CA LYS A 66 -23.69 7.79 5.23
C LYS A 66 -24.80 6.77 5.02
N GLU A 67 -24.46 5.48 4.90
CA GLU A 67 -25.44 4.38 4.82
C GLU A 67 -26.13 4.08 6.15
N GLY A 68 -25.79 4.77 7.25
CA GLY A 68 -26.50 4.70 8.52
C GLY A 68 -25.94 3.68 9.51
N ILE A 69 -24.75 3.11 9.26
CA ILE A 69 -24.11 2.18 10.18
C ILE A 69 -23.70 2.91 11.47
N VAL A 70 -24.09 2.35 12.63
CA VAL A 70 -23.76 2.90 13.95
C VAL A 70 -22.50 2.22 14.49
N PHE A 71 -21.51 3.01 14.89
CA PHE A 71 -20.22 2.51 15.36
C PHE A 71 -20.13 2.58 16.89
N HIS A 72 -19.79 1.45 17.51
CA HIS A 72 -19.47 1.32 18.93
C HIS A 72 -17.98 1.01 19.07
N THR A 73 -17.17 2.05 19.23
CA THR A 73 -15.72 1.96 19.38
C THR A 73 -15.34 1.69 20.83
N GLN A 74 -14.13 1.18 21.06
CA GLN A 74 -13.65 0.83 22.41
C GLN A 74 -14.62 -0.10 23.15
N ARG A 75 -15.19 -1.06 22.43
CA ARG A 75 -16.10 -2.09 22.92
C ARG A 75 -15.69 -3.45 22.36
N GLY A 76 -15.69 -4.48 23.19
CA GLY A 76 -15.51 -5.87 22.77
C GLY A 76 -16.69 -6.74 23.19
N ALA A 77 -16.94 -7.86 22.50
CA ALA A 77 -17.91 -8.84 23.01
C ALA A 77 -17.31 -9.63 24.16
N ARG A 78 -18.00 -9.61 25.30
CA ARG A 78 -17.72 -10.48 26.43
C ARG A 78 -18.43 -11.83 26.28
N ARG A 79 -19.71 -11.81 25.92
CA ARG A 79 -20.51 -13.03 25.69
C ARG A 79 -21.73 -12.77 24.81
N PHE A 80 -22.16 -13.80 24.08
CA PHE A 80 -23.44 -13.81 23.36
C PHE A 80 -24.52 -14.40 24.25
N LEU A 81 -25.64 -13.70 24.34
CA LEU A 81 -26.82 -14.10 25.10
C LEU A 81 -27.87 -14.59 24.12
N GLY A 82 -28.39 -15.79 24.33
CA GLY A 82 -29.34 -16.41 23.43
C GLY A 82 -30.21 -17.45 24.10
N ASP A 83 -31.27 -17.84 23.40
CA ASP A 83 -32.18 -18.92 23.79
C ASP A 83 -32.55 -19.75 22.55
N GLY A 84 -32.72 -21.07 22.71
CA GLY A 84 -33.09 -21.97 21.61
C GLY A 84 -32.14 -21.95 20.40
N GLY A 85 -30.85 -21.69 20.61
CA GLY A 85 -29.84 -21.59 19.54
C GLY A 85 -29.88 -20.29 18.73
N ARG A 86 -30.66 -19.28 19.17
CA ARG A 86 -30.71 -17.94 18.56
C ARG A 86 -30.15 -16.89 19.52
N VAL A 87 -29.34 -15.98 18.99
CA VAL A 87 -28.86 -14.83 19.75
C VAL A 87 -30.00 -13.83 19.97
N ARG A 88 -30.01 -13.20 21.15
CA ARG A 88 -30.94 -12.15 21.55
C ARG A 88 -30.23 -10.86 21.96
N ALA A 89 -29.01 -10.98 22.48
CA ALA A 89 -28.19 -9.84 22.85
C ALA A 89 -26.70 -10.18 22.83
N VAL A 90 -25.86 -9.16 22.79
CA VAL A 90 -24.42 -9.25 23.05
C VAL A 90 -24.11 -8.45 24.31
N GLU A 91 -23.38 -9.06 25.24
CA GLU A 91 -22.78 -8.33 26.35
C GLU A 91 -21.43 -7.77 25.91
N LEU A 92 -21.28 -6.46 26.05
CA LEU A 92 -20.10 -5.71 25.69
C LEU A 92 -19.29 -5.35 26.94
N ILE A 93 -17.98 -5.36 26.77
CA ILE A 93 -16.99 -4.86 27.73
C ILE A 93 -16.26 -3.66 27.13
N GLY A 94 -15.88 -2.69 27.97
CA GLY A 94 -15.07 -1.56 27.52
C GLY A 94 -13.65 -1.98 27.15
N VAL A 95 -13.01 -1.20 26.28
CA VAL A 95 -11.59 -1.38 25.90
C VAL A 95 -10.85 -0.09 26.21
N LYS A 96 -9.86 -0.14 27.10
CA LYS A 96 -9.02 1.03 27.43
C LYS A 96 -8.00 1.32 26.34
N ARG A 97 -7.43 0.24 25.78
CA ARG A 97 -6.32 0.28 24.85
C ARG A 97 -6.33 -0.98 24.00
N THR A 98 -6.07 -0.86 22.70
CA THR A 98 -6.08 -2.02 21.77
C THR A 98 -4.69 -2.54 21.42
N TYR A 99 -3.69 -1.64 21.36
CA TYR A 99 -2.33 -1.95 20.96
C TYR A 99 -1.33 -1.62 22.06
N ASP A 100 -0.27 -2.40 22.24
CA ASP A 100 0.83 -2.09 23.18
C ASP A 100 1.75 -0.95 22.67
N GLU A 101 2.83 -0.66 23.40
CA GLU A 101 3.72 0.47 23.06
C GLU A 101 4.54 0.21 21.80
N GLN A 102 4.70 -1.06 21.44
CA GLN A 102 5.31 -1.51 20.20
C GLN A 102 4.28 -1.60 19.05
N GLY A 103 3.03 -1.20 19.27
CA GLY A 103 1.95 -1.27 18.28
C GLY A 103 1.42 -2.68 18.02
N ARG A 104 1.77 -3.66 18.84
CA ARG A 104 1.27 -5.04 18.73
C ARG A 104 -0.13 -5.11 19.31
N PHE A 105 -0.97 -5.95 18.72
CA PHE A 105 -2.35 -6.13 19.19
C PHE A 105 -2.34 -6.77 20.58
N HIS A 106 -2.82 -6.03 21.58
CA HIS A 106 -2.83 -6.44 22.99
C HIS A 106 -3.91 -5.65 23.76
N PRO A 107 -5.20 -6.05 23.64
CA PRO A 107 -6.31 -5.29 24.18
C PRO A 107 -6.34 -5.37 25.71
N ILE A 108 -6.43 -4.21 26.35
CA ILE A 108 -6.64 -4.06 27.79
C ILE A 108 -8.09 -3.66 28.01
N TYR A 109 -8.85 -4.53 28.65
CA TYR A 109 -10.27 -4.33 28.90
C TYR A 109 -10.55 -3.42 30.09
N ASP A 110 -11.70 -2.74 30.05
CA ASP A 110 -12.27 -1.96 31.14
C ASP A 110 -13.47 -2.68 31.75
N GLU A 111 -13.24 -3.38 32.86
CA GLU A 111 -14.29 -4.07 33.63
C GLU A 111 -15.28 -3.10 34.31
N SER A 112 -15.07 -1.77 34.26
CA SER A 112 -16.10 -0.84 34.74
C SER A 112 -17.22 -0.59 33.73
N ILE A 113 -16.99 -0.96 32.45
CA ILE A 113 -17.94 -0.76 31.36
C ILE A 113 -18.54 -2.11 31.00
N HIS A 114 -19.82 -2.26 31.31
CA HIS A 114 -20.63 -3.42 30.93
C HIS A 114 -21.96 -2.95 30.34
N GLU A 115 -22.19 -3.33 29.09
CA GLU A 115 -23.39 -2.94 28.34
C GLU A 115 -24.03 -4.20 27.75
N VAL A 116 -25.35 -4.26 27.74
CA VAL A 116 -26.08 -5.32 27.02
C VAL A 116 -26.76 -4.66 25.84
N MET A 117 -26.47 -5.15 24.64
CA MET A 117 -27.05 -4.64 23.41
C MET A 117 -27.90 -5.73 22.77
N ASP A 118 -29.21 -5.47 22.66
CA ASP A 118 -30.16 -6.35 22.00
C ASP A 118 -29.78 -6.52 20.52
N THR A 119 -29.77 -7.77 20.05
CA THR A 119 -29.43 -8.13 18.67
C THR A 119 -29.95 -9.52 18.33
N ASP A 120 -30.51 -9.70 17.14
CA ASP A 120 -31.00 -10.99 16.66
C ASP A 120 -29.97 -11.76 15.82
N THR A 121 -28.91 -11.08 15.38
CA THR A 121 -27.93 -11.61 14.42
C THR A 121 -26.55 -11.04 14.68
N VAL A 122 -25.57 -11.92 14.88
CA VAL A 122 -24.15 -11.57 15.00
C VAL A 122 -23.37 -12.15 13.83
N ILE A 123 -22.59 -11.29 13.17
CA ILE A 123 -21.62 -11.60 12.13
C ILE A 123 -20.23 -11.39 12.74
N LEU A 124 -19.38 -12.41 12.72
CA LEU A 124 -18.02 -12.29 13.26
C LEU A 124 -17.06 -11.99 12.12
N ALA A 125 -16.34 -10.86 12.22
CA ALA A 125 -15.35 -10.41 11.25
C ALA A 125 -13.95 -10.54 11.86
N ILE A 126 -13.53 -11.78 12.10
CA ILE A 126 -12.35 -12.13 12.92
C ILE A 126 -11.05 -12.32 12.12
N GLY A 127 -11.11 -12.12 10.80
CA GLY A 127 -9.99 -12.33 9.89
C GLY A 127 -10.01 -13.71 9.23
N GLN A 128 -8.85 -14.16 8.76
CA GLN A 128 -8.67 -15.41 8.02
C GLN A 128 -7.41 -16.13 8.48
N GLN A 129 -7.40 -17.46 8.35
CA GLN A 129 -6.24 -18.31 8.57
C GLN A 129 -6.15 -19.33 7.43
N ALA A 130 -4.93 -19.75 7.08
CA ALA A 130 -4.74 -20.82 6.12
C ALA A 130 -5.25 -22.15 6.68
N ASP A 131 -6.13 -22.84 5.95
CA ASP A 131 -6.45 -24.24 6.21
C ASP A 131 -5.40 -25.12 5.51
N LEU A 132 -4.47 -25.65 6.29
CA LEU A 132 -3.39 -26.52 5.84
C LEU A 132 -3.63 -27.99 6.22
N SER A 133 -4.86 -28.37 6.58
CA SER A 133 -5.19 -29.74 7.04
C SER A 133 -4.96 -30.82 5.98
N PHE A 134 -4.84 -30.43 4.70
CA PHE A 134 -4.53 -31.33 3.60
C PHE A 134 -3.04 -31.69 3.50
N LEU A 135 -2.15 -30.90 4.11
CA LEU A 135 -0.70 -31.15 4.10
C LEU A 135 -0.33 -32.19 5.16
N LYS A 136 0.45 -33.18 4.75
CA LYS A 136 1.02 -34.22 5.60
C LYS A 136 2.53 -33.99 5.76
N PRO A 137 3.13 -34.47 6.86
CA PRO A 137 4.60 -34.42 7.02
C PRO A 137 5.36 -35.07 5.85
N GLU A 138 4.77 -36.08 5.22
CA GLU A 138 5.31 -36.82 4.08
C GLU A 138 5.43 -35.97 2.81
N ASP A 139 4.62 -34.90 2.69
CA ASP A 139 4.61 -34.02 1.51
C ASP A 139 5.85 -33.11 1.46
N GLY A 140 6.62 -33.02 2.56
CA GLY A 140 7.88 -32.27 2.61
C GLY A 140 7.74 -30.75 2.56
N VAL A 141 6.53 -30.22 2.79
CA VAL A 141 6.24 -28.77 2.80
C VAL A 141 6.34 -28.22 4.23
N GLU A 142 7.30 -27.34 4.48
CA GLU A 142 7.45 -26.67 5.77
C GLU A 142 6.40 -25.57 5.98
N ILE A 143 5.95 -25.43 7.22
CA ILE A 143 5.01 -24.39 7.66
C ILE A 143 5.77 -23.39 8.54
N THR A 144 5.51 -22.11 8.35
CA THR A 144 6.06 -21.02 9.17
C THR A 144 5.46 -21.04 10.59
N PRO A 145 6.09 -20.41 11.59
CA PRO A 145 5.49 -20.24 12.92
C PRO A 145 4.10 -19.56 12.88
N GLN A 146 3.84 -18.76 11.83
CA GLN A 146 2.59 -18.05 11.62
C GLN A 146 1.48 -18.93 10.98
N GLY A 147 1.75 -20.22 10.74
CA GLY A 147 0.76 -21.13 10.15
C GLY A 147 0.53 -20.92 8.66
N THR A 148 1.52 -20.38 7.93
CA THR A 148 1.51 -20.25 6.46
C THR A 148 2.53 -21.18 5.83
N ILE A 149 2.41 -21.45 4.53
CA ILE A 149 3.41 -22.26 3.80
C ILE A 149 4.72 -21.46 3.71
N LYS A 150 5.83 -22.08 4.11
CA LYS A 150 7.16 -21.49 3.96
C LYS A 150 7.59 -21.57 2.49
N VAL A 151 7.97 -20.42 1.95
CA VAL A 151 8.42 -20.30 0.56
C VAL A 151 9.69 -19.47 0.46
N ASP A 152 10.47 -19.72 -0.58
CA ASP A 152 11.48 -18.77 -1.04
C ASP A 152 10.78 -17.50 -1.58
N PRO A 153 11.13 -16.29 -1.11
CA PRO A 153 10.39 -15.07 -1.45
C PRO A 153 10.57 -14.64 -2.92
N GLU A 154 11.65 -15.08 -3.58
CA GLU A 154 11.97 -14.72 -4.97
C GLU A 154 11.35 -15.68 -5.99
N THR A 155 11.30 -16.97 -5.67
CA THR A 155 10.83 -18.04 -6.58
C THR A 155 9.48 -18.62 -6.19
N LEU A 156 9.03 -18.38 -4.95
CA LEU A 156 7.83 -18.98 -4.37
C LEU A 156 7.87 -20.51 -4.26
N ALA A 157 9.05 -21.11 -4.42
CA ALA A 157 9.27 -22.53 -4.21
C ALA A 157 9.10 -22.87 -2.73
N THR A 158 8.41 -23.97 -2.44
CA THR A 158 8.34 -24.54 -1.10
C THR A 158 9.59 -25.40 -0.83
N THR A 159 9.68 -26.01 0.35
CA THR A 159 10.71 -27.00 0.66
C THR A 159 10.52 -28.33 -0.07
N ALA A 160 9.33 -28.60 -0.60
CA ALA A 160 9.07 -29.78 -1.43
C ALA A 160 9.44 -29.50 -2.90
N PRO A 161 10.31 -30.34 -3.52
CA PRO A 161 10.71 -30.14 -4.91
C PRO A 161 9.52 -30.11 -5.87
N GLY A 162 9.47 -29.09 -6.74
CA GLY A 162 8.43 -28.94 -7.75
C GLY A 162 7.08 -28.42 -7.21
N VAL A 163 7.01 -28.08 -5.91
CA VAL A 163 5.82 -27.51 -5.28
C VAL A 163 6.06 -26.04 -4.97
N PHE A 164 5.11 -25.19 -5.35
CA PHE A 164 5.16 -23.74 -5.22
C PHE A 164 3.90 -23.23 -4.52
N ALA A 165 4.02 -22.14 -3.77
CA ALA A 165 2.89 -21.51 -3.09
C ALA A 165 2.99 -19.99 -3.11
N GLY A 166 1.86 -19.31 -3.28
CA GLY A 166 1.82 -17.86 -3.35
C GLY A 166 0.49 -17.29 -2.88
N GLY A 167 0.42 -15.98 -2.71
CA GLY A 167 -0.75 -15.31 -2.14
C GLY A 167 -0.85 -15.52 -0.63
N ASP A 168 -2.06 -15.46 -0.10
CA ASP A 168 -2.30 -15.40 1.34
C ASP A 168 -1.88 -16.68 2.08
N VAL A 169 -1.92 -17.84 1.41
CA VAL A 169 -1.49 -19.12 2.00
C VAL A 169 0.00 -19.16 2.34
N ALA A 170 0.82 -18.36 1.65
CA ALA A 170 2.26 -18.25 1.89
C ALA A 170 2.61 -17.02 2.76
N PHE A 171 1.86 -15.93 2.60
CA PHE A 171 2.25 -14.62 3.13
C PHE A 171 1.27 -13.96 4.10
N GLY A 172 0.15 -14.61 4.40
CA GLY A 172 -0.95 -14.03 5.16
C GLY A 172 -1.79 -13.04 4.33
N PRO A 173 -2.90 -12.52 4.90
CA PRO A 173 -3.85 -11.66 4.20
C PRO A 173 -3.18 -10.43 3.59
N ARG A 174 -3.25 -10.32 2.26
CA ARG A 174 -2.66 -9.23 1.49
C ARG A 174 -3.66 -8.70 0.46
N ASN A 175 -3.30 -7.63 -0.25
CA ASN A 175 -4.16 -7.13 -1.32
C ASN A 175 -4.19 -8.10 -2.51
N LEU A 176 -5.29 -8.08 -3.27
CA LEU A 176 -5.49 -8.95 -4.42
C LEU A 176 -4.36 -8.82 -5.48
N ILE A 177 -3.83 -7.61 -5.66
CA ILE A 177 -2.78 -7.33 -6.64
C ILE A 177 -1.48 -8.09 -6.28
N GLN A 178 -1.16 -8.22 -4.99
CA GLN A 178 -0.03 -9.02 -4.54
C GLN A 178 -0.25 -10.52 -4.80
N ALA A 179 -1.48 -11.03 -4.65
CA ALA A 179 -1.79 -12.40 -5.03
C ALA A 179 -1.61 -12.64 -6.54
N VAL A 180 -2.05 -11.69 -7.38
CA VAL A 180 -1.83 -11.72 -8.84
C VAL A 180 -0.33 -11.70 -9.18
N ALA A 181 0.43 -10.82 -8.54
CA ALA A 181 1.88 -10.74 -8.73
C ALA A 181 2.59 -12.05 -8.33
N ASN A 182 2.17 -12.65 -7.21
CA ASN A 182 2.67 -13.95 -6.78
C ASN A 182 2.32 -15.05 -7.78
N GLY A 183 1.10 -15.05 -8.34
CA GLY A 183 0.70 -16.00 -9.37
C GLY A 183 1.59 -15.92 -10.61
N LYS A 184 1.89 -14.71 -11.10
CA LYS A 184 2.82 -14.50 -12.22
C LYS A 184 4.23 -15.01 -11.90
N ARG A 185 4.74 -14.67 -10.71
CA ARG A 185 6.07 -15.11 -10.26
C ARG A 185 6.17 -16.63 -10.14
N ALA A 186 5.18 -17.27 -9.49
CA ALA A 186 5.13 -18.72 -9.35
C ALA A 186 5.07 -19.40 -10.72
N ALA A 187 4.29 -18.86 -11.68
CA ALA A 187 4.22 -19.41 -13.03
C ALA A 187 5.60 -19.41 -13.72
N LEU A 188 6.35 -18.30 -13.64
CA LEU A 188 7.72 -18.23 -14.17
C LEU A 188 8.66 -19.22 -13.49
N SER A 189 8.60 -19.33 -12.16
CA SER A 189 9.46 -20.26 -11.41
C SER A 189 9.11 -21.74 -11.64
N ILE A 190 7.83 -22.05 -11.86
CA ILE A 190 7.38 -23.40 -12.28
C ILE A 190 7.94 -23.71 -13.66
N ASP A 191 7.86 -22.78 -14.60
CA ASP A 191 8.37 -22.97 -15.96
C ASP A 191 9.89 -23.17 -15.97
N ASP A 192 10.64 -22.34 -15.24
CA ASP A 192 12.09 -22.51 -15.01
C ASP A 192 12.43 -23.89 -14.42
N TYR A 193 11.70 -24.31 -13.39
CA TYR A 193 11.89 -25.61 -12.75
C TYR A 193 11.67 -26.77 -13.72
N LEU A 194 10.63 -26.70 -14.56
CA LEU A 194 10.32 -27.72 -15.57
C LEU A 194 11.35 -27.75 -16.70
N ARG A 195 11.90 -26.59 -17.08
CA ARG A 195 12.97 -26.48 -18.09
C ARG A 195 14.36 -26.82 -17.52
N GLY A 196 14.51 -26.88 -16.20
CA GLY A 196 15.80 -27.09 -15.53
C GLY A 196 16.73 -25.87 -15.67
N VAL A 197 16.17 -24.68 -15.78
CA VAL A 197 16.90 -23.41 -15.88
C VAL A 197 16.57 -22.49 -14.70
N THR A 198 17.25 -21.36 -14.61
CA THR A 198 16.90 -20.28 -13.70
C THR A 198 17.00 -18.98 -14.47
N GLU A 199 15.97 -18.71 -15.28
CA GLU A 199 15.90 -17.56 -16.17
C GLU A 199 14.93 -16.54 -15.61
N ARG A 200 15.47 -15.39 -15.20
CA ARG A 200 14.63 -14.30 -14.70
C ARG A 200 14.28 -13.35 -15.84
N PRO A 201 13.06 -12.82 -15.89
CA PRO A 201 12.79 -11.71 -16.77
C PRO A 201 13.75 -10.56 -16.44
N VAL A 202 14.43 -10.06 -17.46
CA VAL A 202 15.30 -8.89 -17.37
C VAL A 202 14.45 -7.68 -17.71
N VAL A 203 14.42 -6.71 -16.82
CA VAL A 203 13.80 -5.42 -17.09
C VAL A 203 14.81 -4.57 -17.87
N HIS A 204 14.50 -4.33 -19.14
CA HIS A 204 15.21 -3.35 -19.95
C HIS A 204 14.62 -1.97 -19.68
N LEU A 205 15.43 -1.10 -19.09
CA LEU A 205 15.10 0.31 -18.89
C LEU A 205 15.69 1.12 -20.04
N SER A 206 14.83 1.79 -20.80
CA SER A 206 15.24 2.85 -21.70
C SER A 206 14.78 4.20 -21.17
N VAL A 207 15.66 5.19 -21.28
CA VAL A 207 15.42 6.55 -20.76
C VAL A 207 15.48 7.53 -21.92
N GLU A 208 14.44 8.33 -22.07
CA GLU A 208 14.34 9.35 -23.10
C GLU A 208 14.31 10.74 -22.46
N LYS A 209 15.30 11.57 -22.78
CA LYS A 209 15.27 13.00 -22.39
C LYS A 209 14.21 13.73 -23.19
N ILE A 210 13.21 14.27 -22.49
CA ILE A 210 12.18 15.12 -23.07
C ILE A 210 12.76 16.52 -23.27
N PRO A 211 12.62 17.12 -24.47
CA PRO A 211 12.94 18.53 -24.65
C PRO A 211 12.08 19.37 -23.69
N THR A 212 12.72 20.12 -22.79
CA THR A 212 12.00 20.77 -21.67
C THR A 212 10.91 21.74 -22.14
N ARG A 213 11.05 22.34 -23.33
CA ARG A 213 10.02 23.21 -23.94
C ARG A 213 8.74 22.48 -24.36
N ARG A 214 8.79 21.14 -24.48
CA ARG A 214 7.65 20.30 -24.85
C ARG A 214 6.93 19.69 -23.65
N TYR A 215 7.59 19.67 -22.49
CA TYR A 215 7.00 19.16 -21.26
C TYR A 215 6.25 20.28 -20.53
N VAL A 216 4.93 20.18 -20.48
CA VAL A 216 4.06 21.17 -19.82
C VAL A 216 2.97 20.42 -19.08
N MET A 217 2.78 20.75 -17.81
CA MET A 217 1.65 20.26 -17.02
C MET A 217 0.43 21.16 -17.23
N PRO A 218 -0.80 20.61 -17.14
CA PRO A 218 -2.03 21.42 -17.21
C PRO A 218 -2.02 22.57 -16.21
N GLU A 219 -2.60 23.70 -16.58
CA GLU A 219 -2.65 24.88 -15.71
C GLU A 219 -3.43 24.60 -14.40
N GLY A 220 -2.80 24.91 -13.27
CA GLY A 220 -3.41 24.77 -11.95
C GLY A 220 -3.60 23.33 -11.47
N TYR A 221 -2.97 22.34 -12.10
CA TYR A 221 -3.04 20.93 -11.71
C TYR A 221 -2.66 20.72 -10.23
N GLU A 222 -1.73 21.53 -9.72
CA GLU A 222 -1.24 21.51 -8.33
C GLU A 222 -2.29 21.99 -7.31
N LYS A 223 -3.27 22.79 -7.75
CA LYS A 223 -4.33 23.34 -6.89
C LYS A 223 -5.55 22.44 -6.82
N ARG A 224 -5.72 21.52 -7.76
CA ARG A 224 -6.93 20.69 -7.88
C ARG A 224 -6.84 19.49 -6.93
N ARG A 225 -7.75 19.44 -5.96
CA ARG A 225 -7.90 18.27 -5.09
C ARG A 225 -8.63 17.14 -5.80
N ARG A 226 -8.37 15.90 -5.36
CA ARG A 226 -9.11 14.72 -5.82
C ARG A 226 -10.55 14.88 -5.40
N GLN A 227 -11.45 14.75 -6.36
CA GLN A 227 -12.86 14.50 -6.09
C GLN A 227 -13.06 12.99 -6.12
N PRO A 228 -13.85 12.40 -5.20
CA PRO A 228 -14.26 11.01 -5.31
C PRO A 228 -15.25 10.84 -6.48
N PRO A 229 -15.40 9.63 -7.04
CA PRO A 229 -16.41 9.37 -8.06
C PRO A 229 -17.81 9.67 -7.50
N PRO A 230 -18.73 10.18 -8.34
CA PRO A 230 -20.10 10.38 -7.92
C PRO A 230 -20.75 9.05 -7.56
N THR A 231 -21.66 9.10 -6.58
CA THR A 231 -22.37 7.93 -6.08
C THR A 231 -23.87 8.06 -6.26
N ILE A 232 -24.56 6.94 -6.39
CA ILE A 232 -26.03 6.93 -6.35
C ILE A 232 -26.55 7.34 -4.97
N SER A 233 -27.77 7.87 -4.95
CA SER A 233 -28.48 8.23 -3.72
C SER A 233 -28.67 7.03 -2.80
N LEU A 234 -28.71 7.28 -1.49
CA LEU A 234 -28.75 6.24 -0.45
C LEU A 234 -29.95 5.29 -0.61
N ASP A 235 -31.12 5.80 -1.02
CA ASP A 235 -32.34 5.01 -1.26
C ASP A 235 -32.20 3.99 -2.39
N ARG A 236 -31.24 4.19 -3.30
CA ARG A 236 -30.96 3.29 -4.42
C ARG A 236 -29.87 2.27 -4.12
N ARG A 237 -29.17 2.39 -2.98
CA ARG A 237 -28.10 1.46 -2.57
C ARG A 237 -28.73 0.21 -1.95
N THR A 238 -29.23 -0.67 -2.81
CA THR A 238 -29.88 -1.93 -2.39
C THR A 238 -29.22 -3.13 -3.07
N GLY A 239 -29.18 -4.25 -2.36
CA GLY A 239 -28.56 -5.49 -2.83
C GLY A 239 -27.14 -5.28 -3.36
N ILE A 240 -26.95 -5.61 -4.64
CA ILE A 240 -25.66 -5.58 -5.36
C ILE A 240 -25.52 -4.35 -6.29
N SER A 241 -26.29 -3.30 -6.05
CA SER A 241 -26.25 -2.10 -6.90
C SER A 241 -24.84 -1.48 -6.90
N GLU A 242 -24.33 -1.18 -8.10
CA GLU A 242 -23.10 -0.43 -8.27
C GLU A 242 -23.29 0.99 -7.71
N VAL A 243 -22.50 1.36 -6.71
CA VAL A 243 -22.68 2.61 -5.96
C VAL A 243 -21.97 3.77 -6.64
N GLU A 244 -20.73 3.56 -7.05
CA GLU A 244 -19.92 4.54 -7.78
C GLU A 244 -20.28 4.44 -9.26
N VAL A 245 -20.78 5.52 -9.86
CA VAL A 245 -21.22 5.50 -11.28
C VAL A 245 -20.15 5.98 -12.25
N GLY A 246 -18.93 6.20 -11.74
CA GLY A 246 -17.83 6.79 -12.48
C GLY A 246 -18.04 8.28 -12.78
N TYR A 247 -16.99 8.94 -13.25
CA TYR A 247 -17.05 10.33 -13.68
C TYR A 247 -17.73 10.45 -15.04
N ASP A 248 -18.38 11.58 -15.30
CA ASP A 248 -18.71 11.95 -16.67
C ASP A 248 -17.44 12.29 -17.48
N GLU A 249 -17.58 12.49 -18.79
CA GLU A 249 -16.44 12.76 -19.67
C GLU A 249 -15.65 14.03 -19.27
N VAL A 250 -16.33 15.06 -18.76
CA VAL A 250 -15.72 16.34 -18.38
C VAL A 250 -14.96 16.16 -17.08
N GLU A 251 -15.59 15.56 -16.08
CA GLU A 251 -15.00 15.24 -14.78
C GLU A 251 -13.81 14.28 -14.94
N ALA A 252 -13.93 13.25 -15.79
CA ALA A 252 -12.87 12.28 -16.06
C ALA A 252 -11.62 12.97 -16.61
N ARG A 253 -11.78 13.89 -17.58
CA ARG A 253 -10.66 14.69 -18.10
C ARG A 253 -10.05 15.57 -17.02
N GLN A 254 -10.87 16.24 -16.23
CA GLN A 254 -10.38 17.09 -15.12
C GLN A 254 -9.62 16.30 -14.06
N GLN A 255 -10.05 15.07 -13.74
CA GLN A 255 -9.32 14.19 -12.82
C GLN A 255 -8.03 13.66 -13.46
N ALA A 256 -8.03 13.34 -14.76
CA ALA A 256 -6.84 12.89 -15.48
C ALA A 256 -5.75 13.99 -15.57
N GLU A 257 -6.14 15.26 -15.71
CA GLU A 257 -5.22 16.40 -15.72
C GLU A 257 -4.42 16.56 -14.41
N ARG A 258 -4.84 15.90 -13.32
CA ARG A 258 -4.12 15.91 -12.03
C ARG A 258 -3.01 14.87 -11.96
N CYS A 259 -2.90 13.99 -12.96
CA CYS A 259 -1.84 12.99 -13.00
C CYS A 259 -0.47 13.67 -12.94
N LEU A 260 0.38 13.26 -12.00
CA LEU A 260 1.74 13.83 -11.86
C LEU A 260 2.75 13.20 -12.84
N ALA A 261 2.31 12.34 -13.77
CA ALA A 261 3.17 11.65 -14.72
C ALA A 261 4.38 10.96 -14.06
N CYS A 262 4.15 10.04 -13.12
CA CYS A 262 5.21 9.41 -12.32
C CYS A 262 6.27 8.61 -13.14
N HIS A 263 5.99 8.31 -14.41
CA HIS A 263 6.93 7.72 -15.36
C HIS A 263 7.90 8.75 -15.96
N ILE A 264 7.71 10.04 -15.67
CA ILE A 264 8.56 11.15 -16.05
C ILE A 264 9.23 11.69 -14.79
N GLN A 265 10.56 11.75 -14.80
CA GLN A 265 11.34 12.20 -13.65
C GLN A 265 12.17 13.43 -13.98
N THR A 266 12.40 14.24 -12.94
CA THR A 266 13.42 15.29 -12.98
C THR A 266 14.75 14.66 -12.59
N ILE A 267 15.71 14.69 -13.51
CA ILE A 267 17.03 14.09 -13.34
C ILE A 267 18.07 15.21 -13.19
N TYR A 268 18.97 15.02 -12.22
CA TYR A 268 20.04 15.97 -11.90
C TYR A 268 21.40 15.40 -12.32
N ASP A 269 22.14 16.18 -13.09
CA ASP A 269 23.51 15.88 -13.52
C ASP A 269 24.48 16.85 -12.81
N PRO A 270 25.26 16.38 -11.81
CA PRO A 270 26.19 17.22 -11.07
C PRO A 270 27.32 17.77 -11.94
N ASP A 271 27.74 17.05 -13.00
CA ASP A 271 28.89 17.43 -13.82
C ASP A 271 28.59 18.65 -14.72
N LYS A 272 27.30 18.90 -14.98
CA LYS A 272 26.83 20.09 -15.70
C LYS A 272 26.43 21.24 -14.78
N CYS A 273 26.34 21.03 -13.48
CA CYS A 273 25.80 22.01 -12.55
C CYS A 273 26.80 23.15 -12.29
N VAL A 274 26.33 24.40 -12.43
CA VAL A 274 27.13 25.60 -12.14
C VAL A 274 26.75 26.27 -10.82
N LEU A 275 26.07 25.53 -9.93
CA LEU A 275 25.70 25.98 -8.57
C LEU A 275 24.93 27.32 -8.51
N CYS A 276 24.17 27.65 -9.56
CA CYS A 276 23.45 28.93 -9.65
C CYS A 276 22.18 29.03 -8.79
N ASN A 277 21.82 27.97 -8.06
CA ASN A 277 20.63 27.82 -7.20
C ASN A 277 19.24 28.01 -7.85
N ARG A 278 19.17 28.32 -9.15
CA ARG A 278 17.90 28.63 -9.83
C ARG A 278 16.85 27.51 -9.80
N CYS A 279 17.27 26.24 -9.79
CA CYS A 279 16.35 25.11 -9.71
C CYS A 279 15.67 25.01 -8.34
N VAL A 280 16.37 25.38 -7.27
CA VAL A 280 15.84 25.48 -5.91
C VAL A 280 14.84 26.63 -5.83
N ASP A 281 15.24 27.81 -6.31
CA ASP A 281 14.41 29.03 -6.22
C ASP A 281 13.08 28.92 -6.97
N VAL A 282 13.04 28.17 -8.08
CA VAL A 282 11.84 28.02 -8.91
C VAL A 282 10.93 26.88 -8.47
N CYS A 283 11.36 26.04 -7.51
CA CYS A 283 10.59 24.87 -7.09
C CYS A 283 9.37 25.28 -6.26
N PRO A 284 8.13 25.03 -6.72
CA PRO A 284 6.93 25.45 -6.00
C PRO A 284 6.69 24.65 -4.70
N GLU A 285 7.19 23.42 -4.64
CA GLU A 285 7.01 22.50 -3.51
C GLU A 285 8.21 22.50 -2.55
N TYR A 286 9.21 23.35 -2.80
CA TYR A 286 10.46 23.42 -2.02
C TYR A 286 11.14 22.05 -1.81
N CYS A 287 11.01 21.17 -2.81
CA CYS A 287 11.53 19.80 -2.74
C CYS A 287 13.00 19.68 -3.14
N LEU A 288 13.60 20.76 -3.65
CA LEU A 288 15.01 20.83 -4.01
C LEU A 288 15.76 21.69 -3.00
N LYS A 289 16.94 21.26 -2.57
CA LYS A 289 17.86 22.04 -1.74
C LYS A 289 19.28 21.87 -2.23
N LEU A 290 20.02 22.96 -2.30
CA LEU A 290 21.47 22.93 -2.49
C LEU A 290 22.12 23.29 -1.15
N VAL A 291 22.86 22.36 -0.58
CA VAL A 291 23.46 22.50 0.75
C VAL A 291 24.97 22.21 0.71
N PRO A 292 25.77 22.76 1.62
CA PRO A 292 27.12 22.27 1.87
C PRO A 292 27.13 20.76 2.17
N LEU A 293 28.15 20.04 1.71
CA LEU A 293 28.30 18.60 2.00
C LEU A 293 28.40 18.31 3.51
N ASP A 294 28.99 19.24 4.27
CA ASP A 294 29.16 19.12 5.72
C ASP A 294 27.82 19.13 6.46
N ASP A 295 26.83 19.86 5.92
CA ASP A 295 25.49 19.99 6.51
C ASP A 295 24.60 18.77 6.24
N LEU A 296 25.05 17.81 5.41
CA LEU A 296 24.31 16.57 5.21
C LEU A 296 24.40 15.67 6.43
N ASP A 297 23.26 15.33 7.02
CA ASP A 297 23.15 14.32 8.07
C ASP A 297 23.15 12.91 7.46
N VAL A 298 24.33 12.48 7.01
CA VAL A 298 24.56 11.14 6.47
C VAL A 298 25.84 10.57 7.09
N ASP A 299 25.89 9.23 7.16
CA ASP A 299 27.03 8.50 7.74
C ASP A 299 28.36 8.98 7.13
N PRO A 300 29.38 9.31 7.95
CA PRO A 300 30.69 9.73 7.46
C PRO A 300 31.32 8.76 6.43
N GLU A 301 31.13 7.46 6.58
CA GLU A 301 31.65 6.45 5.65
C GLU A 301 31.00 6.58 4.26
N ILE A 302 29.69 6.90 4.22
CA ILE A 302 28.96 7.16 2.99
C ILE A 302 29.46 8.46 2.34
N LYS A 303 29.74 9.51 3.12
CA LYS A 303 30.31 10.76 2.58
C LYS A 303 31.65 10.50 1.91
N GLU A 304 32.56 9.79 2.59
CA GLU A 304 33.87 9.45 2.05
C GLU A 304 33.76 8.61 0.77
N ALA A 305 32.87 7.61 0.75
CA ALA A 305 32.62 6.79 -0.43
C ALA A 305 32.12 7.61 -1.63
N ILE A 306 31.22 8.58 -1.40
CA ILE A 306 30.71 9.48 -2.46
C ILE A 306 31.83 10.36 -3.01
N ILE A 307 32.64 10.95 -2.13
CA ILE A 307 33.78 11.80 -2.52
C ILE A 307 34.77 10.99 -3.37
N ALA A 308 35.14 9.79 -2.91
CA ALA A 308 36.06 8.91 -3.61
C ALA A 308 35.51 8.46 -4.97
N ALA A 309 34.24 8.04 -5.03
CA ALA A 309 33.60 7.57 -6.26
C ALA A 309 33.51 8.65 -7.36
N ARG A 310 33.43 9.92 -6.95
CA ARG A 310 33.38 11.08 -7.86
C ARG A 310 34.76 11.69 -8.12
N GLY A 311 35.82 11.17 -7.49
CA GLY A 311 37.17 11.74 -7.59
C GLY A 311 37.26 13.18 -7.07
N LEU A 312 36.41 13.56 -6.12
CA LEU A 312 36.34 14.91 -5.58
C LEU A 312 37.42 15.13 -4.52
N SER A 313 37.87 16.38 -4.39
CA SER A 313 38.87 16.80 -3.42
C SER A 313 38.22 17.65 -2.33
N LEU A 314 38.54 17.36 -1.06
CA LEU A 314 38.04 18.10 0.10
C LEU A 314 38.73 19.46 0.31
N ASP A 315 39.77 19.73 -0.46
CA ASP A 315 40.48 21.00 -0.54
C ASP A 315 39.67 22.12 -1.22
N GLN A 316 38.48 21.79 -1.75
CA GLN A 316 37.48 22.76 -2.20
C GLN A 316 36.14 22.53 -1.48
N PRO A 317 35.37 23.59 -1.20
CA PRO A 317 34.04 23.45 -0.61
C PRO A 317 33.12 22.67 -1.54
N LEU A 318 32.59 21.55 -1.05
CA LEU A 318 31.67 20.70 -1.80
C LEU A 318 30.22 21.01 -1.45
N SER A 319 29.33 20.87 -2.43
CA SER A 319 27.89 21.06 -2.27
C SER A 319 27.14 19.81 -2.73
N ALA A 320 25.99 19.56 -2.11
CA ALA A 320 25.09 18.47 -2.46
C ALA A 320 23.72 19.00 -2.84
N MET A 321 23.13 18.40 -3.87
CA MET A 321 21.73 18.60 -4.25
C MET A 321 20.88 17.53 -3.55
N ILE A 322 19.92 17.97 -2.73
CA ILE A 322 18.91 17.11 -2.13
C ILE A 322 17.62 17.29 -2.91
N LYS A 323 16.98 16.17 -3.24
CA LYS A 323 15.67 16.14 -3.87
C LYS A 323 14.73 15.24 -3.08
N ASP A 324 13.62 15.81 -2.64
CA ASP A 324 12.49 15.10 -2.04
C ASP A 324 11.52 14.68 -3.15
N ASP A 325 11.60 13.40 -3.53
CA ASP A 325 10.79 12.83 -4.60
C ASP A 325 9.31 12.66 -4.25
N GLU A 326 8.99 12.59 -2.96
CA GLU A 326 7.60 12.48 -2.47
C GLU A 326 6.86 13.81 -2.63
N LYS A 327 7.58 14.94 -2.52
CA LYS A 327 7.02 16.28 -2.76
C LYS A 327 7.09 16.73 -4.20
N CYS A 328 7.93 16.11 -5.04
CA CYS A 328 8.10 16.56 -6.42
C CYS A 328 6.83 16.33 -7.25
N ILE A 329 6.12 17.40 -7.60
CA ILE A 329 4.95 17.36 -8.49
C ILE A 329 5.29 17.27 -9.98
N ARG A 330 6.58 17.11 -10.32
CA ARG A 330 7.07 16.97 -11.70
C ARG A 330 6.62 18.12 -12.62
N CYS A 331 6.65 19.35 -12.13
CA CYS A 331 6.31 20.54 -12.94
C CYS A 331 7.33 20.86 -14.04
N GLY A 332 8.57 20.34 -13.93
CA GLY A 332 9.67 20.60 -14.86
C GLY A 332 10.27 22.00 -14.82
N LEU A 333 9.78 22.89 -13.96
CA LEU A 333 10.27 24.27 -13.86
C LEU A 333 11.78 24.34 -13.56
N CYS A 334 12.31 23.41 -12.75
CA CYS A 334 13.74 23.32 -12.47
C CYS A 334 14.58 23.03 -13.73
N ALA A 335 14.11 22.14 -14.59
CA ALA A 335 14.73 21.83 -15.87
C ALA A 335 14.61 23.02 -16.85
N ILE A 336 13.47 23.72 -16.86
CA ILE A 336 13.26 24.90 -17.73
C ILE A 336 14.22 26.02 -17.35
N ARG A 337 14.46 26.19 -16.05
CA ARG A 337 15.28 27.29 -15.52
C ARG A 337 16.78 27.00 -15.55
N CYS A 338 17.18 25.73 -15.73
CA CYS A 338 18.56 25.32 -15.72
C CYS A 338 19.32 25.89 -16.92
N PRO A 339 20.43 26.63 -16.73
CA PRO A 339 21.18 27.23 -17.83
C PRO A 339 22.11 26.24 -18.56
N THR A 340 22.35 25.05 -17.98
CA THR A 340 23.38 24.11 -18.45
C THR A 340 22.85 22.71 -18.74
N ASP A 341 21.53 22.51 -18.72
CA ASP A 341 20.90 21.18 -18.80
C ASP A 341 21.36 20.20 -17.70
N ALA A 342 21.82 20.72 -16.55
CA ALA A 342 22.07 19.94 -15.34
C ALA A 342 20.78 19.42 -14.68
N MET A 343 19.62 19.96 -15.07
CA MET A 343 18.30 19.43 -14.70
C MET A 343 17.55 19.11 -15.99
N THR A 344 17.05 17.88 -16.11
CA THR A 344 16.34 17.39 -17.29
C THR A 344 15.00 16.77 -16.89
N MET A 345 14.08 16.68 -17.86
CA MET A 345 12.88 15.85 -17.74
C MET A 345 13.13 14.59 -18.56
N GLU A 346 12.95 13.41 -17.97
CA GLU A 346 13.26 12.14 -18.63
C GLU A 346 12.12 11.15 -18.43
N VAL A 347 11.71 10.48 -19.51
CA VAL A 347 10.73 9.38 -19.49
C VAL A 347 11.47 8.07 -19.26
N PHE A 348 10.92 7.23 -18.38
CA PHE A 348 11.43 5.90 -18.09
C PHE A 348 10.48 4.87 -18.71
N TYR A 349 10.96 4.12 -19.71
CA TYR A 349 10.23 3.01 -20.29
C TYR A 349 10.79 1.69 -19.76
N TYR A 350 9.91 0.87 -19.19
CA TYR A 350 10.25 -0.43 -18.65
C TYR A 350 9.72 -1.50 -19.60
N GLU A 351 10.62 -2.28 -20.18
CA GLU A 351 10.27 -3.43 -21.02
C GLU A 351 10.74 -4.70 -20.32
N GLU A 352 9.82 -5.61 -20.03
CA GLU A 352 10.14 -6.92 -19.46
C GLU A 352 10.45 -7.89 -20.60
N ARG A 353 11.66 -8.48 -20.60
CA ARG A 353 12.08 -9.49 -21.59
C ARG A 353 12.53 -10.76 -20.89
N GLU A 354 12.25 -11.91 -21.47
CA GLU A 354 12.81 -13.18 -21.00
C GLU A 354 14.33 -13.16 -21.10
N ALA A 355 15.03 -13.64 -20.06
CA ALA A 355 16.47 -13.85 -20.15
C ALA A 355 16.73 -14.94 -21.18
N LEU A 356 17.33 -14.60 -22.32
CA LEU A 356 17.74 -15.58 -23.31
C LEU A 356 18.80 -16.51 -22.71
N ALA A 357 18.56 -17.82 -22.77
CA ALA A 357 19.51 -18.86 -22.37
C ALA A 357 20.93 -18.58 -22.92
N GLY A 358 21.86 -18.25 -22.02
CA GLY A 358 23.28 -18.07 -22.33
C GLY A 358 23.71 -16.69 -22.86
N GLY A 359 22.86 -15.66 -22.81
CA GLY A 359 23.25 -14.29 -23.11
C GLY A 359 23.90 -13.59 -21.92
N ASP A 360 25.16 -13.16 -22.06
CA ASP A 360 25.83 -12.30 -21.08
C ASP A 360 24.97 -11.05 -20.80
N ALA A 361 24.49 -10.90 -19.56
CA ALA A 361 23.68 -9.77 -19.11
C ALA A 361 24.41 -8.41 -19.25
N ARG A 362 25.68 -8.41 -19.65
CA ARG A 362 26.51 -7.22 -19.89
C ARG A 362 26.71 -6.83 -21.34
N ALA A 363 26.14 -7.53 -22.31
CA ALA A 363 26.50 -7.33 -23.72
C ALA A 363 25.29 -7.07 -24.63
N LEU A 364 24.59 -5.94 -24.45
CA LEU A 364 23.81 -5.35 -25.54
C LEU A 364 23.96 -3.82 -25.55
N PRO A 365 24.06 -3.17 -26.73
CA PRO A 365 24.49 -1.78 -26.84
C PRO A 365 23.41 -0.81 -26.35
N VAL A 366 23.92 0.30 -25.81
CA VAL A 366 23.24 1.52 -25.37
C VAL A 366 22.17 2.02 -26.34
#